data_AF-A0A239EE31-F1
#
_entry.id   AF-A0A239EE31-F1
#
_cell.length_a   1.000
_cell.length_b   1.000
_cell.length_c   1.000
_cell.angle_alpha   90.00
_cell.angle_beta   90.00
_cell.angle_gamma   90.00
#
_symmetry.space_group_name_H-M   'P 1'
#
loop_
_entity.id
_entity.type
_entity.pdbx_description
1 polymer ?
#
loop_
_entity_poly.entity_id
_entity_poly.type
_entity_poly.pdbx_seq_one_letter_code
_entity_poly.pdbx_strand_id
1 'polypeptide(L)' 'MKSTQRFPGAQSLVNSTCSFETYYQALYTQAPAVAWSLDTDISRRSALEEFFAKTPEERQKTVDSWAA' A
#
# COMPACT_ATOMS: atom_id res chain seq x y z
N MET A 1 -0.11 -19.01 17.21
CA MET A 1 0.21 -18.78 15.80
C MET A 1 -0.05 -17.32 15.49
N LYS A 2 0.97 -16.45 15.44
CA LYS A 2 0.79 -15.06 15.01
C LYS A 2 0.55 -15.10 13.51
N SER A 3 -0.69 -14.88 13.09
CA SER A 3 -1.00 -14.66 11.69
C SER A 3 -0.27 -13.39 11.28
N THR A 4 0.89 -13.54 10.65
CA THR A 4 1.60 -12.41 10.06
C THR A 4 0.73 -11.95 8.90
N GLN A 5 -0.21 -11.05 9.17
CA GLN A 5 -0.88 -10.28 8.14
C GLN A 5 0.24 -9.69 7.30
N ARG A 6 0.46 -10.24 6.10
CA ARG A 6 1.58 -9.88 5.23
C ARG A 6 1.54 -8.41 4.80
N PHE A 7 0.42 -7.74 5.03
CA PHE A 7 0.29 -6.29 5.03
C PHE A 7 -0.04 -5.84 6.46
N PRO A 8 0.96 -5.58 7.32
CA PRO A 8 0.74 -5.09 8.69
C PRO A 8 0.29 -3.61 8.72
N GLY A 9 -0.60 -3.22 7.80
CA GLY A 9 -1.03 -1.84 7.59
C GLY A 9 -0.04 -1.01 6.77
N ALA A 10 -0.42 0.25 6.54
CA ALA A 10 0.32 1.20 5.71
C ALA A 10 1.80 1.38 6.13
N GLN A 11 2.12 1.10 7.40
CA GLN A 11 3.48 1.12 7.95
C GLN A 11 4.44 0.15 7.23
N SER A 12 3.95 -1.01 6.76
CA SER A 12 4.80 -1.92 5.97
C SER A 12 5.22 -1.35 4.62
N LEU A 13 4.45 -0.42 4.09
CA LEU A 13 4.67 0.16 2.76
C LEU A 13 5.74 1.26 2.80
N VAL A 14 5.99 1.84 3.98
CA VAL A 14 7.00 2.89 4.20
C VAL A 14 8.39 2.40 3.81
N ASN A 15 8.80 1.24 4.31
CA ASN A 15 10.12 0.65 4.06
C ASN A 15 10.12 -0.39 2.95
N SER A 16 9.02 -0.50 2.19
CA SER A 16 8.95 -1.46 1.09
C SER A 16 9.90 -1.03 -0.04
N THR A 17 10.78 -1.94 -0.45
CA THR A 17 11.67 -1.79 -1.61
C THR A 17 11.02 -2.27 -2.90
N CYS A 18 9.82 -2.82 -2.83
CA CYS A 18 9.07 -3.30 -4.00
C CYS A 18 8.40 -2.13 -4.74
N SER A 19 8.27 -2.25 -6.06
CA SER A 19 7.50 -1.31 -6.87
C SER A 19 6.01 -1.39 -6.56
N PHE A 20 5.28 -0.29 -6.87
CA PHE A 20 3.82 -0.27 -6.76
C PHE A 20 3.17 -1.42 -7.55
N GLU A 21 3.63 -1.70 -8.76
CA GLU A 21 3.11 -2.79 -9.60
C GLU A 21 3.24 -4.16 -8.93
N THR A 22 4.40 -4.45 -8.31
CA THR A 22 4.62 -5.71 -7.58
C THR A 22 3.67 -5.81 -6.37
N TYR A 23 3.52 -4.70 -5.64
CA TYR A 23 2.56 -4.63 -4.53
C TYR A 23 1.12 -4.82 -5.00
N TYR A 24 0.75 -4.17 -6.09
CA TYR A 24 -0.58 -4.23 -6.69
C TYR A 24 -0.93 -5.64 -7.17
N GLN A 25 0.00 -6.30 -7.84
CA GLN A 25 -0.18 -7.69 -8.26
C GLN A 25 -0.32 -8.63 -7.06
N ALA A 26 0.45 -8.42 -5.98
CA ALA A 26 0.33 -9.19 -4.76
C ALA A 26 -1.02 -9.00 -4.04
N LEU A 27 -1.67 -7.84 -4.20
CA LEU A 27 -3.01 -7.60 -3.66
C LEU A 27 -4.06 -8.53 -4.27
N TYR A 28 -4.00 -8.86 -5.56
CA TYR A 28 -4.96 -9.81 -6.14
C TYR A 28 -4.90 -11.20 -5.52
N THR A 29 -3.72 -11.63 -5.08
CA THR A 29 -3.55 -12.95 -4.44
C THR A 29 -3.98 -12.93 -2.97
N GLN A 30 -3.72 -11.83 -2.26
CA GLN A 30 -3.84 -11.78 -0.80
C GLN A 30 -5.08 -11.04 -0.29
N ALA A 31 -5.55 -10.04 -1.06
CA ALA A 31 -6.68 -9.19 -0.73
C ALA A 31 -7.43 -8.76 -2.01
N PRO A 32 -8.03 -9.71 -2.77
CA PRO A 32 -8.65 -9.44 -4.07
C PRO A 32 -9.74 -8.37 -4.02
N ALA A 33 -10.50 -8.29 -2.91
CA ALA A 33 -11.51 -7.24 -2.72
C ALA A 33 -10.89 -5.83 -2.68
N VAL A 34 -9.69 -5.68 -2.11
CA VAL A 34 -8.96 -4.40 -2.10
C VAL A 34 -8.43 -4.08 -3.49
N ALA A 35 -7.88 -5.08 -4.20
CA ALA A 35 -7.45 -4.91 -5.58
C ALA A 35 -8.60 -4.45 -6.49
N TRP A 36 -9.76 -5.11 -6.40
CA TRP A 36 -10.94 -4.70 -7.17
C TRP A 36 -11.45 -3.31 -6.79
N SER A 37 -11.43 -2.97 -5.50
CA SER A 37 -11.78 -1.61 -5.08
C SER A 37 -10.85 -0.55 -5.70
N LEU A 38 -9.55 -0.85 -5.82
CA LEU A 38 -8.58 0.04 -6.46
C LEU A 38 -8.73 0.08 -7.99
N ASP A 39 -9.16 -1.01 -8.63
CA ASP A 39 -9.53 -0.99 -10.05
C ASP A 39 -10.72 -0.06 -10.31
N THR A 40 -11.70 -0.05 -9.40
CA THR A 40 -12.88 0.80 -9.52
C THR A 40 -12.65 2.25 -9.09
N ASP A 41 -11.61 2.51 -8.29
CA ASP A 41 -11.27 3.82 -7.75
C ASP A 41 -9.87 4.24 -8.22
N ILE A 42 -9.84 4.80 -9.42
CA ILE A 42 -8.62 5.27 -10.09
C ILE A 42 -7.90 6.32 -9.24
N SER A 43 -8.64 7.23 -8.59
CA SER A 43 -8.06 8.27 -7.74
C SER A 43 -7.28 7.66 -6.57
N ARG A 44 -7.85 6.65 -5.91
CA ARG A 44 -7.17 5.94 -4.83
C ARG A 44 -5.98 5.13 -5.33
N ARG A 45 -6.07 4.53 -6.52
CA ARG A 45 -4.95 3.83 -7.16
C ARG A 45 -3.80 4.79 -7.46
N SER A 46 -4.07 5.93 -8.08
CA SER A 46 -3.06 6.95 -8.38
C SER A 46 -2.42 7.51 -7.11
N ALA A 47 -3.21 7.76 -6.05
CA ALA A 47 -2.66 8.20 -4.76
C ALA A 47 -1.71 7.16 -4.13
N LEU A 48 -2.00 5.87 -4.29
CA LEU A 48 -1.08 4.80 -3.86
C LEU A 48 0.18 4.74 -4.74
N GLU A 49 0.05 4.88 -6.05
CA GLU A 49 1.19 4.93 -6.96
C GLU A 49 2.13 6.11 -6.62
N GLU A 50 1.56 7.30 -6.38
CA GLU A 50 2.30 8.48 -5.91
C GLU A 50 2.95 8.24 -4.55
N PHE A 51 2.27 7.56 -3.62
CA PHE A 51 2.85 7.17 -2.34
C PHE A 51 4.09 6.27 -2.53
N PHE A 52 4.03 5.33 -3.47
CA PHE A 52 5.19 4.49 -3.80
C PHE A 52 6.28 5.23 -4.58
N ALA A 53 5.98 6.36 -5.23
CA ALA A 53 7.01 7.21 -5.84
C ALA A 53 7.79 8.05 -4.81
N LYS A 54 7.23 8.25 -3.61
CA LYS A 54 7.85 9.01 -2.52
C LYS A 54 9.02 8.29 -1.86
N THR A 55 9.90 9.07 -1.23
CA THR A 55 10.96 8.54 -0.35
C THR A 55 10.36 7.87 0.90
N PRO A 56 11.08 6.94 1.57
CA PRO A 56 10.60 6.32 2.80
C PRO A 56 10.20 7.33 3.89
N GLU A 57 10.95 8.44 4.03
CA GLU A 57 10.65 9.49 5.00
C GLU A 57 9.32 10.21 4.71
N GLU A 58 9.05 10.50 3.43
CA GLU A 58 7.78 11.10 3.02
C GLU A 58 6.61 10.12 3.15
N ARG A 59 6.84 8.85 2.83
CA ARG A 59 5.84 7.80 3.06
C ARG A 59 5.48 7.70 4.54
N GLN A 60 6.47 7.77 5.44
CA GLN A 60 6.24 7.75 6.88
C GLN A 60 5.34 8.92 7.30
N LYS A 61 5.61 10.14 6.83
CA LYS A 61 4.75 11.31 7.09
C LYS A 61 3.33 11.12 6.59
N THR A 62 3.14 10.53 5.40
CA THR A 62 1.81 10.23 4.88
C THR A 62 1.08 9.20 5.73
N VAL A 63 1.75 8.13 6.17
CA VAL A 63 1.17 7.15 7.08
C VAL A 63 0.81 7.77 8.42
N ASP A 64 1.68 8.60 8.98
CA ASP A 64 1.42 9.30 10.25
C ASP A 64 0.19 10.22 10.14
N SER A 65 -0.02 10.85 8.97
CA SER A 65 -1.22 11.68 8.72
C SER A 65 -2.52 10.90 8.60
N TRP A 66 -2.47 9.58 8.39
CA TRP A 66 -3.65 8.70 8.38
C TRP A 66 -3.95 8.09 9.75
N ALA A 67 -2.95 8.05 10.63
CA ALA A 67 -3.09 7.54 12.00
C ALA A 67 -3.55 8.61 13.01
N ALA A 68 -3.54 9.89 12.62
CA ALA A 68 -4.01 11.04 13.37
C ALA A 68 -5.50 11.33 13.10
#